data_AF-A0A1I6VMH7-F1
#
_entry.id   AF-A0A1I6VMH7-F1
#
_cell.length_a   1.000
_cell.length_b   1.000
_cell.length_c   1.000
_cell.angle_alpha   90.00
_cell.angle_beta   90.00
_cell.angle_gamma   90.00
#
_symmetry.space_group_name_H-M   'P 1'
#
loop_
_entity.id
_entity.type
_entity.pdbx_description
1 polymer ?
#
loop_
_entity_poly.entity_id
_entity_poly.type
_entity_poly.pdbx_seq_one_letter_code
_entity_poly.pdbx_strand_id
1 'polypeptide(L)' 'MTIQISERRDIKIEDIIELYTANEWSSANKPNELYNALMNSHTLISA' A
#
# COMPACT_ATOMS: atom_id res chain seq x y z
N MET A 1 -4.13 -10.60 19.14
CA MET A 1 -4.27 -10.10 17.76
C MET A 1 -3.35 -10.92 16.89
N THR A 2 -3.86 -11.59 15.87
CA THR A 2 -3.07 -12.39 14.94
C THR A 2 -2.86 -11.57 13.67
N ILE A 3 -1.61 -11.34 13.28
CA ILE A 3 -1.26 -10.60 12.06
C ILE A 3 -0.75 -11.60 11.03
N GLN A 4 -1.21 -11.51 9.79
CA GLN A 4 -0.77 -12.38 8.70
C GLN A 4 0.09 -11.59 7.73
N ILE A 5 1.37 -11.95 7.63
CA ILE A 5 2.29 -11.30 6.70
C ILE A 5 2.18 -11.95 5.32
N SER A 6 2.15 -11.13 4.27
CA SER A 6 2.04 -11.58 2.88
C SER A 6 3.03 -10.82 1.99
N GLU A 7 3.57 -11.52 1.00
CA GLU A 7 4.36 -10.95 -0.11
C GLU A 7 3.53 -10.81 -1.40
N ARG A 8 2.23 -11.15 -1.35
CA ARG A 8 1.36 -11.06 -2.51
C ARG A 8 0.98 -9.61 -2.81
N ARG A 9 0.70 -9.34 -4.08
CA ARG A 9 0.36 -8.02 -4.63
C ARG A 9 -1.13 -7.87 -4.95
N ASP A 10 -1.96 -8.74 -4.41
CA ASP A 10 -3.43 -8.70 -4.48
C ASP A 10 -4.01 -7.63 -3.53
N ILE A 11 -3.52 -6.39 -3.66
CA ILE A 11 -3.88 -5.25 -2.80
C ILE A 11 -4.63 -4.23 -3.65
N LYS A 12 -5.80 -3.80 -3.18
CA LYS A 12 -6.59 -2.79 -3.87
C LYS A 12 -6.01 -1.40 -3.65
N ILE A 13 -6.10 -0.54 -4.66
CA ILE A 13 -5.59 0.83 -4.57
C ILE A 13 -6.34 1.63 -3.49
N GLU A 14 -7.62 1.35 -3.29
CA GLU A 14 -8.45 1.99 -2.27
C GLU A 14 -7.94 1.73 -0.86
N ASP A 15 -7.56 0.48 -0.54
CA ASP A 15 -7.01 0.07 0.76
C ASP A 15 -5.67 0.78 1.04
N ILE A 16 -4.84 0.95 0.01
CA ILE A 16 -3.56 1.66 0.10
C ILE A 16 -3.80 3.16 0.38
N ILE A 17 -4.74 3.78 -0.34
CA ILE A 17 -5.06 5.20 -0.15
C ILE A 17 -5.63 5.44 1.24
N GLU A 18 -6.56 4.60 1.70
CA GLU A 18 -7.15 4.70 3.04
C GLU A 18 -6.06 4.64 4.13
N LEU A 19 -5.17 3.64 4.05
CA LEU A 19 -4.07 3.48 4.99
C LEU A 19 -3.15 4.70 5.00
N TYR A 20 -2.72 5.18 3.83
CA TYR A 20 -1.80 6.31 3.74
C TYR A 20 -2.46 7.62 4.19
N THR A 21 -3.76 7.81 3.91
CA THR A 21 -4.52 8.98 4.36
C THR A 21 -4.68 8.97 5.88
N ALA A 22 -5.00 7.81 6.48
CA ALA A 22 -5.11 7.67 7.94
C ALA A 22 -3.80 7.95 8.68
N ASN A 23 -2.66 7.80 7.98
CA ASN A 23 -1.32 8.12 8.49
C ASN A 23 -0.82 9.52 8.06
N GLU A 24 -1.68 10.33 7.44
CA GLU A 24 -1.33 11.68 6.94
C GLU A 24 -0.14 11.71 5.97
N TRP A 25 0.10 10.61 5.25
CA TRP A 25 1.20 10.52 4.30
C TRP A 25 0.87 11.17 2.97
N SER A 26 1.71 12.11 2.55
CA SER A 26 1.49 12.92 1.34
C SER A 26 1.44 12.11 0.04
N SER A 27 1.96 10.88 0.03
CA SER A 27 1.83 9.96 -1.11
C SER A 27 0.37 9.59 -1.42
N ALA A 28 -0.55 9.67 -0.45
CA ALA A 28 -1.99 9.49 -0.71
C ALA A 28 -2.54 10.50 -1.73
N ASN A 29 -1.93 11.68 -1.83
CA ASN A 29 -2.32 12.72 -2.80
C ASN A 29 -1.88 12.39 -4.24
N LYS A 30 -1.09 11.32 -4.43
CA LYS A 30 -0.60 10.83 -5.72
C LYS A 30 -0.89 9.33 -5.86
N PRO A 31 -2.17 8.93 -5.92
CA PRO A 31 -2.59 7.54 -5.76
C PRO A 31 -2.02 6.61 -6.84
N ASN A 32 -1.94 7.08 -8.09
CA ASN A 32 -1.41 6.28 -9.20
C ASN A 32 0.10 6.05 -9.04
N GLU A 33 0.87 7.08 -8.68
CA GLU A 33 2.30 6.98 -8.47
C GLU A 33 2.62 6.12 -7.25
N LEU A 34 1.87 6.28 -6.16
CA LEU A 34 1.99 5.45 -4.97
C LEU A 34 1.73 3.98 -5.30
N TYR A 35 0.62 3.68 -5.97
CA TYR A 35 0.27 2.31 -6.35
C TYR A 35 1.33 1.70 -7.26
N ASN A 36 1.76 2.43 -8.29
CA ASN A 36 2.79 1.95 -9.20
C ASN A 36 4.15 1.75 -8.50
N ALA A 37 4.53 2.63 -7.56
CA ALA A 37 5.75 2.47 -6.78
C ALA A 37 5.72 1.20 -5.93
N LEU A 38 4.58 0.90 -5.29
CA LEU A 38 4.41 -0.33 -4.50
C LEU A 38 4.39 -1.57 -5.40
N MET A 39 3.65 -1.56 -6.51
CA MET A 39 3.53 -2.71 -7.41
C MET A 39 4.83 -3.06 -8.14
N ASN A 40 5.72 -2.08 -8.35
CA ASN A 40 7.00 -2.26 -9.03
C ASN A 40 8.21 -2.26 -8.08
N SER A 41 7.99 -2.27 -6.77
CA SER A 41 9.08 -2.36 -5.80
C SER A 41 9.80 -3.71 -5.90
N HIS A 42 11.10 -3.74 -5.57
CA HIS A 42 11.86 -4.99 -5.50
C HIS A 42 11.24 -5.97 -4.49
N THR A 43 10.69 -5.45 -3.38
CA THR A 43 10.00 -6.21 -2.34
C THR A 43 8.79 -5.42 -1.86
N LEU A 44 7.66 -6.10 -1.66
CA LEU A 44 6.45 -5.54 -1.04
C LEU A 44 5.96 -6.52 0.02
N ILE A 45 5.78 -6.03 1.25
CA ILE A 45 5.27 -6.80 2.39
C ILE A 45 4.00 -6.11 2.89
N SER A 46 2.96 -6.89 3.12
CA SER A 46 1.67 -6.44 3.69
C SER A 46 1.27 -7.29 4.90
N ALA A 47 0.27 -6.80 5.65
CA ALA A 47 -0.15 -7.34 6.95
C ALA A 47 -1.66 -7.17 7.17
#